data_AF-A0A9X1IFP2-F1
#
_entry.id   AF-A0A9X1IFP2-F1
#
_cell.length_a   1.000
_cell.length_b   1.000
_cell.length_c   1.000
_cell.angle_alpha   90.00
_cell.angle_beta   90.00
_cell.angle_gamma   90.00
#
_symmetry.space_group_name_H-M   'P 1'
#
loop_
_entity.id
_entity.type
_entity.pdbx_description
1 polymer ?
#
loop_
_entity_poly.entity_id
_entity_poly.type
_entity_poly.pdbx_seq_one_letter_code
_entity_poly.pdbx_strand_id
1 'polypeptide(L)'
;MQHEASTLVEAPPDSIPYTEHGDGPGVLGGQQTAGNQSLPRGLSDVIRDRGISPGDIFLTLLGDADVLWDRAAGGHDSLSGPGGTSVLIGDAQLMLDFATGGRDVLRASGNFITAFGDAEIMADDTRGGNDDLLGGAGLSARGAAVNELYGDAWLMTGRATGGNDLVTGGGSYPGSTNSLYGDAGILAGEARGGNDTLVSGTNADNDMWGDAAIIAGEGVTTGRDVFVISPFSQANRIHDFEQGQDRIDLTGYASQGIRGFADLQPKIQVTESGSFILFSRTESGPPSPVVENTLTVLDLSTLTAADFLFG
;
A
#
# COMPACT_ATOMS: atom_id res chain seq x y z
N MET A 1 16.77 -12.94 -1.79
CA MET A 1 16.17 -13.16 -3.13
C MET A 1 16.54 -11.96 -3.99
N GLN A 2 16.71 -12.15 -5.29
CA GLN A 2 17.03 -11.07 -6.22
C GLN A 2 15.86 -10.09 -6.25
N HIS A 3 16.03 -8.88 -5.70
CA HIS A 3 15.09 -7.78 -5.91
C HIS A 3 15.63 -6.98 -7.11
N GLU A 4 14.95 -7.10 -8.24
CA GLU A 4 15.21 -6.29 -9.43
C GLU A 4 14.80 -4.84 -9.15
N ALA A 5 15.56 -3.90 -9.71
CA ALA A 5 15.22 -2.48 -9.75
C ALA A 5 13.86 -2.30 -10.45
N SER A 6 13.10 -1.25 -10.07
CA SER A 6 11.77 -0.92 -10.62
C SER A 6 11.64 -1.31 -12.08
N THR A 7 10.69 -2.21 -12.32
CA THR A 7 10.11 -2.37 -13.64
C THR A 7 8.69 -1.84 -13.54
N LEU A 8 8.38 -0.81 -14.32
CA LEU A 8 7.02 -0.52 -14.74
C LEU A 8 6.30 -1.85 -14.93
N VAL A 9 5.21 -2.10 -14.21
CA VAL A 9 4.44 -3.34 -14.33
C VAL A 9 4.16 -3.54 -15.82
N GLU A 10 4.81 -4.53 -16.44
CA GLU A 10 4.64 -4.73 -17.86
C GLU A 10 3.22 -5.22 -18.13
N ALA A 11 2.58 -4.61 -19.13
CA ALA A 11 1.26 -5.04 -19.56
C ALA A 11 1.29 -6.53 -19.92
N PRO A 12 0.41 -7.37 -19.34
CA PRO A 12 0.32 -8.77 -19.74
C PRO A 12 0.15 -8.90 -21.26
N PRO A 13 0.74 -9.92 -21.92
CA PRO A 13 0.79 -10.00 -23.39
C PRO A 13 -0.57 -9.90 -24.12
N ASP A 14 -1.66 -10.33 -23.46
CA ASP A 14 -3.02 -10.33 -24.01
C ASP A 14 -3.89 -9.19 -23.46
N SER A 15 -3.32 -8.26 -22.71
CA SER A 15 -4.04 -7.11 -22.15
C SER A 15 -4.11 -5.93 -23.14
N ILE A 16 -5.13 -5.09 -22.95
CA ILE A 16 -5.34 -3.87 -23.72
C ILE A 16 -4.84 -2.69 -22.88
N PRO A 17 -3.73 -2.03 -23.23
CA PRO A 17 -3.22 -0.91 -22.45
C PRO A 17 -4.15 0.30 -22.58
N TYR A 18 -4.40 0.96 -21.46
CA TYR A 18 -5.13 2.22 -21.39
C TYR A 18 -4.46 3.11 -20.35
N THR A 19 -4.01 4.29 -20.77
CA THR A 19 -3.39 5.29 -19.90
C THR A 19 -4.24 6.55 -19.90
N GLU A 20 -4.50 7.11 -18.73
CA GLU A 20 -5.17 8.39 -18.57
C GLU A 20 -4.41 9.29 -17.60
N HIS A 21 -4.24 10.55 -18.00
CA HIS A 21 -3.68 11.65 -17.22
C HIS A 21 -4.78 12.66 -16.92
N GLY A 22 -4.81 13.24 -15.73
CA GLY A 22 -5.83 14.22 -15.39
C GLY A 22 -5.58 15.61 -15.99
N ASP A 23 -4.34 16.12 -15.94
CA ASP A 23 -3.92 17.42 -16.51
C ASP A 23 -3.09 17.30 -17.79
N GLY A 24 -2.88 16.06 -18.23
CA GLY A 24 -2.38 15.72 -19.55
C GLY A 24 -0.97 15.14 -19.52
N PRO A 25 -0.55 14.52 -20.63
CA PRO A 25 0.78 13.94 -20.71
C PRO A 25 1.86 15.03 -20.71
N GLY A 26 3.04 14.71 -20.19
CA GLY A 26 4.23 15.57 -20.19
C GLY A 26 4.59 16.13 -18.81
N VAL A 27 5.18 17.33 -18.83
CA VAL A 27 5.79 17.96 -17.65
C VAL A 27 4.95 19.15 -17.19
N LEU A 28 4.52 19.13 -15.93
CA LEU A 28 4.09 20.31 -15.20
C LEU A 28 5.28 20.88 -14.43
N GLY A 29 5.55 22.17 -14.60
CA GLY A 29 6.79 22.77 -14.10
C GLY A 29 6.64 24.22 -13.64
N GLY A 30 7.68 24.76 -13.04
CA GLY A 30 7.65 26.10 -12.47
C GLY A 30 6.83 26.13 -11.19
N GLN A 31 5.90 27.08 -11.06
CA GLN A 31 4.97 27.18 -9.92
C GLN A 31 3.53 26.80 -10.31
N GLN A 32 3.39 25.86 -11.25
CA GLN A 32 2.08 25.38 -11.68
C GLN A 32 1.44 24.50 -10.59
N THR A 33 0.11 24.47 -10.57
CA THR A 33 -0.67 23.60 -9.70
C THR A 33 -1.64 22.84 -10.59
N ALA A 34 -1.63 21.53 -10.48
CA ALA A 34 -2.55 20.67 -11.19
C ALA A 34 -3.98 20.78 -10.60
N GLY A 35 -4.96 20.26 -11.34
CA GLY A 35 -6.34 20.20 -10.90
C GLY A 35 -6.55 19.07 -9.90
N ASN A 36 -7.77 18.93 -9.38
CA ASN A 36 -8.17 17.71 -8.69
C ASN A 36 -9.00 16.88 -9.66
N GLN A 37 -8.65 15.62 -9.89
CA GLN A 37 -9.38 14.79 -10.84
C GLN A 37 -10.05 13.58 -10.19
N SER A 38 -10.97 13.02 -10.96
CA SER A 38 -11.63 11.75 -10.63
C SER A 38 -11.49 10.88 -11.86
N LEU A 39 -10.59 9.90 -11.77
CA LEU A 39 -10.21 9.04 -12.88
C LEU A 39 -10.64 7.58 -12.61
N PRO A 40 -10.90 6.79 -13.66
CA PRO A 40 -10.85 7.15 -15.08
C PRO A 40 -12.11 7.86 -15.58
N ARG A 41 -11.98 8.78 -16.53
CA ARG A 41 -13.12 9.48 -17.16
C ARG A 41 -13.53 8.78 -18.45
N GLY A 42 -14.77 8.29 -18.49
CA GLY A 42 -15.34 7.70 -19.71
C GLY A 42 -14.82 6.30 -20.09
N LEU A 43 -13.97 5.68 -19.25
CA LEU A 43 -13.50 4.31 -19.50
C LEU A 43 -14.65 3.31 -19.58
N SER A 44 -15.72 3.49 -18.80
CA SER A 44 -16.92 2.66 -18.91
C SER A 44 -17.58 2.73 -20.30
N ASP A 45 -17.55 3.89 -20.96
CA ASP A 45 -18.04 4.05 -22.32
C ASP A 45 -17.10 3.36 -23.33
N VAL A 46 -15.78 3.49 -23.16
CA VAL A 46 -14.78 2.80 -23.99
C VAL A 46 -14.94 1.28 -23.92
N ILE A 47 -15.09 0.74 -22.70
CA ILE A 47 -15.34 -0.68 -22.43
C ILE A 47 -16.59 -1.14 -23.17
N ARG A 48 -17.70 -0.40 -23.01
CA ARG A 48 -18.99 -0.72 -23.64
C ARG A 48 -18.90 -0.68 -25.16
N ASP A 49 -18.36 0.40 -25.72
CA ASP A 49 -18.41 0.67 -27.15
C ASP A 49 -17.45 -0.23 -27.93
N ARG A 50 -16.34 -0.66 -27.31
CA ARG A 50 -15.39 -1.62 -27.91
C ARG A 50 -15.69 -3.08 -27.57
N GLY A 51 -16.67 -3.35 -26.70
CA GLY A 51 -16.98 -4.70 -26.25
C GLY A 51 -15.84 -5.39 -25.51
N ILE A 52 -15.04 -4.62 -24.77
CA ILE A 52 -13.89 -5.11 -23.99
C ILE A 52 -14.38 -5.56 -22.61
N SER A 53 -13.86 -6.65 -22.05
CA SER A 53 -14.13 -6.97 -20.64
C SER A 53 -13.27 -6.07 -19.76
N PRO A 54 -13.78 -5.51 -18.65
CA PRO A 54 -12.98 -4.66 -17.75
C PRO A 54 -11.67 -5.31 -17.30
N GLY A 55 -11.67 -6.64 -17.08
CA GLY A 55 -10.47 -7.35 -16.68
C GLY A 55 -9.42 -7.54 -17.78
N ASP A 56 -9.75 -7.31 -19.05
CA ASP A 56 -8.79 -7.43 -20.16
C ASP A 56 -7.96 -6.15 -20.33
N ILE A 57 -8.26 -5.10 -19.55
CA ILE A 57 -7.55 -3.83 -19.58
C ILE A 57 -6.35 -3.90 -18.64
N PHE A 58 -5.21 -3.43 -19.14
CA PHE A 58 -4.10 -2.97 -18.31
C PHE A 58 -4.23 -1.46 -18.17
N LEU A 59 -4.65 -1.02 -16.99
CA LEU A 59 -4.97 0.39 -16.74
C LEU A 59 -3.80 1.10 -16.07
N THR A 60 -3.42 2.26 -16.56
CA THR A 60 -2.54 3.20 -15.87
C THR A 60 -3.28 4.52 -15.67
N LEU A 61 -3.45 4.94 -14.42
CA LEU A 61 -3.98 6.26 -14.08
C LEU A 61 -2.87 7.08 -13.44
N LEU A 62 -2.69 8.30 -13.94
CA LEU A 62 -1.90 9.34 -13.32
C LEU A 62 -2.87 10.48 -13.02
N GLY A 63 -2.97 10.93 -11.76
CA GLY A 63 -3.85 12.05 -11.44
C GLY A 63 -3.48 13.26 -12.26
N ASP A 64 -2.22 13.62 -12.39
CA ASP A 64 -1.85 14.85 -13.10
C ASP A 64 -1.16 14.61 -14.44
N ALA A 65 0.14 14.31 -14.38
CA ALA A 65 1.07 14.43 -15.49
C ALA A 65 2.15 13.34 -15.44
N ASP A 66 3.00 13.24 -16.47
CA ASP A 66 4.13 12.31 -16.42
C ASP A 66 5.21 12.78 -15.43
N VAL A 67 5.41 14.10 -15.31
CA VAL A 67 6.45 14.69 -14.45
C VAL A 67 5.95 15.96 -13.76
N LEU A 68 6.14 16.05 -12.44
CA LEU A 68 6.13 17.31 -11.70
C LEU A 68 7.57 17.76 -11.45
N TRP A 69 7.89 19.02 -11.81
CA TRP A 69 9.24 19.55 -11.75
C TRP A 69 9.29 20.98 -11.18
N ASP A 70 10.47 21.41 -10.70
CA ASP A 70 10.70 22.67 -10.00
C ASP A 70 9.80 22.83 -8.77
N ARG A 71 8.78 23.68 -8.78
CA ARG A 71 7.85 23.91 -7.65
C ARG A 71 6.42 23.56 -8.02
N ALA A 72 6.24 22.68 -9.00
CA ALA A 72 4.92 22.23 -9.41
C ALA A 72 4.25 21.51 -8.23
N ALA A 73 2.94 21.70 -8.10
CA ALA A 73 2.12 21.02 -7.11
C ALA A 73 1.09 20.14 -7.82
N GLY A 74 0.94 18.92 -7.35
CA GLY A 74 -0.06 17.99 -7.83
C GLY A 74 -1.44 18.21 -7.22
N GLY A 75 -2.39 17.43 -7.74
CA GLY A 75 -3.82 17.47 -7.47
C GLY A 75 -4.23 16.87 -6.14
N HIS A 76 -5.52 16.69 -5.91
CA HIS A 76 -6.01 15.82 -4.82
C HIS A 76 -7.06 14.92 -5.44
N ASP A 77 -6.63 13.73 -5.79
CA ASP A 77 -7.19 12.96 -6.87
C ASP A 77 -7.86 11.71 -6.36
N SER A 78 -8.94 11.34 -7.05
CA SER A 78 -9.70 10.14 -6.73
C SER A 78 -9.55 9.17 -7.90
N LEU A 79 -8.68 8.18 -7.74
CA LEU A 79 -8.34 7.21 -8.78
C LEU A 79 -9.00 5.86 -8.48
N SER A 80 -9.72 5.30 -9.46
CA SER A 80 -10.43 4.02 -9.28
C SER A 80 -10.19 3.03 -10.42
N GLY A 81 -9.41 1.98 -10.19
CA GLY A 81 -9.18 0.92 -11.18
C GLY A 81 -10.39 -0.03 -11.32
N PRO A 82 -11.04 -0.20 -12.49
CA PRO A 82 -12.33 -0.88 -12.64
C PRO A 82 -12.24 -2.42 -12.85
N GLY A 83 -11.10 -3.04 -12.57
CA GLY A 83 -10.88 -4.49 -12.69
C GLY A 83 -9.54 -4.83 -13.37
N GLY A 84 -9.16 -6.11 -13.36
CA GLY A 84 -7.95 -6.58 -14.08
C GLY A 84 -6.63 -6.17 -13.42
N THR A 85 -5.67 -5.72 -14.23
CA THR A 85 -4.39 -5.19 -13.77
C THR A 85 -4.43 -3.66 -13.81
N SER A 86 -4.05 -2.99 -12.73
CA SER A 86 -4.06 -1.52 -12.67
C SER A 86 -2.82 -0.97 -11.97
N VAL A 87 -2.26 0.08 -12.56
CA VAL A 87 -1.27 0.96 -11.95
C VAL A 87 -1.95 2.29 -11.65
N LEU A 88 -1.98 2.69 -10.39
CA LEU A 88 -2.55 3.96 -9.93
C LEU A 88 -1.41 4.80 -9.36
N ILE A 89 -1.20 6.00 -9.90
CA ILE A 89 -0.21 6.96 -9.42
C ILE A 89 -0.98 8.23 -9.12
N GLY A 90 -0.96 8.67 -7.85
CA GLY A 90 -1.76 9.81 -7.42
C GLY A 90 -1.49 11.06 -8.21
N ASP A 91 -0.25 11.55 -8.25
CA ASP A 91 0.09 12.75 -9.01
C ASP A 91 0.78 12.44 -10.34
N ALA A 92 2.00 11.92 -10.30
CA ALA A 92 2.87 11.86 -11.47
C ALA A 92 3.87 10.73 -11.43
N GLN A 93 4.31 10.25 -12.59
CA GLN A 93 5.32 9.20 -12.62
C GLN A 93 6.63 9.65 -11.94
N LEU A 94 7.08 10.88 -12.18
CA LEU A 94 8.28 11.44 -11.56
C LEU A 94 7.98 12.77 -10.86
N MET A 95 8.46 12.92 -9.64
CA MET A 95 8.51 14.18 -8.91
C MET A 95 9.95 14.56 -8.60
N LEU A 96 10.33 15.78 -8.96
CA LEU A 96 11.72 16.26 -8.93
C LEU A 96 11.83 17.68 -8.34
N ASP A 97 13.06 18.10 -8.02
CA ASP A 97 13.38 19.39 -7.40
C ASP A 97 12.59 19.69 -6.13
N PHE A 98 11.60 20.58 -6.16
CA PHE A 98 10.78 20.99 -5.01
C PHE A 98 9.30 20.67 -5.25
N ALA A 99 8.99 19.75 -6.17
CA ALA A 99 7.61 19.37 -6.47
C ALA A 99 6.89 18.86 -5.21
N THR A 100 5.60 19.12 -5.12
CA THR A 100 4.77 18.70 -3.99
C THR A 100 3.60 17.90 -4.53
N GLY A 101 3.42 16.70 -4.03
CA GLY A 101 2.28 15.86 -4.35
C GLY A 101 1.08 16.26 -3.51
N GLY A 102 -0.04 15.62 -3.75
CA GLY A 102 -1.25 15.94 -3.04
C GLY A 102 -1.94 14.75 -2.43
N ARG A 103 -2.98 15.05 -1.66
CA ARG A 103 -3.72 14.07 -0.89
C ARG A 103 -4.69 13.31 -1.79
N ASP A 104 -4.34 12.09 -2.07
CA ASP A 104 -5.02 11.26 -3.04
C ASP A 104 -5.79 10.10 -2.40
N VAL A 105 -6.76 9.61 -3.15
CA VAL A 105 -7.62 8.50 -2.78
C VAL A 105 -7.58 7.47 -3.90
N LEU A 106 -6.83 6.40 -3.69
CA LEU A 106 -6.58 5.36 -4.69
C LEU A 106 -7.35 4.10 -4.30
N ARG A 107 -8.43 3.80 -5.04
CA ARG A 107 -9.29 2.65 -4.77
C ARG A 107 -9.23 1.65 -5.92
N ALA A 108 -8.52 0.55 -5.70
CA ALA A 108 -8.47 -0.51 -6.68
C ALA A 108 -9.59 -1.54 -6.47
N SER A 109 -10.16 -2.04 -7.58
CA SER A 109 -11.13 -3.15 -7.54
C SER A 109 -10.66 -4.41 -8.30
N GLY A 110 -9.44 -4.36 -8.86
CA GLY A 110 -8.86 -5.41 -9.69
C GLY A 110 -8.19 -6.56 -8.94
N ASN A 111 -7.43 -7.35 -9.70
CA ASN A 111 -6.72 -8.54 -9.26
C ASN A 111 -5.21 -8.32 -9.13
N PHE A 112 -4.61 -7.44 -9.93
CA PHE A 112 -3.18 -7.17 -9.88
C PHE A 112 -2.99 -5.67 -9.82
N ILE A 113 -2.70 -5.16 -8.63
CA ILE A 113 -2.70 -3.72 -8.37
C ILE A 113 -1.31 -3.30 -7.94
N THR A 114 -0.82 -2.26 -8.58
CA THR A 114 0.29 -1.46 -8.07
C THR A 114 -0.21 -0.04 -7.87
N ALA A 115 -0.01 0.53 -6.68
CA ALA A 115 -0.46 1.87 -6.35
C ALA A 115 0.65 2.66 -5.65
N PHE A 116 0.79 3.93 -6.02
CA PHE A 116 1.69 4.91 -5.42
C PHE A 116 0.84 6.12 -5.06
N GLY A 117 0.84 6.56 -3.81
CA GLY A 117 0.02 7.69 -3.41
C GLY A 117 0.43 8.99 -4.09
N ASP A 118 1.72 9.22 -4.35
CA ASP A 118 2.16 10.39 -5.12
C ASP A 118 2.77 10.00 -6.48
N ALA A 119 3.84 9.20 -6.45
CA ALA A 119 4.71 9.04 -7.62
C ALA A 119 5.45 7.71 -7.70
N GLU A 120 5.93 7.33 -8.88
CA GLU A 120 6.86 6.19 -8.96
C GLU A 120 8.22 6.56 -8.34
N ILE A 121 8.72 7.77 -8.63
CA ILE A 121 9.99 8.25 -8.10
C ILE A 121 9.84 9.67 -7.57
N MET A 122 10.29 9.88 -6.33
CA MET A 122 10.45 11.17 -5.68
C MET A 122 11.94 11.43 -5.42
N ALA A 123 12.47 12.52 -5.97
CA ALA A 123 13.88 12.89 -5.79
C ALA A 123 14.05 14.36 -5.38
N ASP A 124 15.26 14.70 -4.94
CA ASP A 124 15.64 16.04 -4.50
C ASP A 124 14.88 16.51 -3.25
N ASP A 125 14.21 17.64 -3.25
CA ASP A 125 13.53 18.27 -2.10
C ASP A 125 11.99 18.16 -2.18
N THR A 126 11.49 17.10 -2.83
CA THR A 126 10.07 16.82 -3.02
C THR A 126 9.35 16.50 -1.73
N ARG A 127 8.02 16.65 -1.75
CA ARG A 127 7.13 16.33 -0.62
C ARG A 127 5.92 15.55 -1.13
N GLY A 128 5.61 14.45 -0.48
CA GLY A 128 4.42 13.66 -0.72
C GLY A 128 3.18 14.23 -0.04
N GLY A 129 2.03 13.72 -0.44
CA GLY A 129 0.70 13.91 0.10
C GLY A 129 0.37 12.90 1.19
N ASN A 130 -0.82 13.01 1.79
CA ASN A 130 -1.26 12.06 2.83
C ASN A 130 -2.44 11.26 2.28
N ASP A 131 -2.19 10.02 1.87
CA ASP A 131 -3.03 9.32 0.92
C ASP A 131 -3.87 8.22 1.54
N ASP A 132 -4.96 7.85 0.87
CA ASP A 132 -5.84 6.74 1.23
C ASP A 132 -5.81 5.70 0.11
N LEU A 133 -5.01 4.65 0.33
CA LEU A 133 -4.83 3.56 -0.61
C LEU A 133 -5.65 2.34 -0.17
N LEU A 134 -6.43 1.79 -1.10
CA LEU A 134 -7.15 0.53 -0.92
C LEU A 134 -6.84 -0.43 -2.06
N GLY A 135 -6.21 -1.55 -1.70
CA GLY A 135 -5.91 -2.65 -2.61
C GLY A 135 -7.16 -3.32 -3.18
N GLY A 136 -6.97 -4.01 -4.30
CA GLY A 136 -8.01 -4.76 -5.00
C GLY A 136 -8.57 -5.91 -4.16
N ALA A 137 -9.90 -6.01 -4.14
CA ALA A 137 -10.62 -7.11 -3.50
C ALA A 137 -10.48 -8.47 -4.25
N GLY A 138 -10.06 -8.44 -5.51
CA GLY A 138 -10.13 -9.59 -6.41
C GLY A 138 -11.56 -9.86 -6.87
N LEU A 139 -11.71 -10.38 -8.08
CA LEU A 139 -13.01 -10.68 -8.69
C LEU A 139 -13.28 -12.19 -8.66
N SER A 140 -14.51 -12.62 -8.30
CA SER A 140 -14.92 -14.04 -8.24
C SER A 140 -14.53 -14.86 -9.46
N ALA A 141 -14.61 -14.24 -10.64
CA ALA A 141 -14.32 -14.88 -11.90
C ALA A 141 -12.81 -15.04 -12.19
N ARG A 142 -11.93 -14.33 -11.48
CA ARG A 142 -10.50 -14.22 -11.79
C ARG A 142 -9.56 -14.58 -10.63
N GLY A 143 -10.11 -14.86 -9.44
CA GLY A 143 -9.38 -15.44 -8.32
C GLY A 143 -8.83 -14.41 -7.34
N ALA A 144 -7.80 -14.83 -6.60
CA ALA A 144 -7.10 -14.04 -5.60
C ALA A 144 -6.54 -12.72 -6.17
N ALA A 145 -6.44 -11.69 -5.32
CA ALA A 145 -5.79 -10.43 -5.65
C ALA A 145 -4.32 -10.44 -5.21
N VAL A 146 -3.46 -9.79 -5.98
CA VAL A 146 -2.10 -9.44 -5.64
C VAL A 146 -2.03 -7.92 -5.66
N ASN A 147 -1.72 -7.32 -4.52
CA ASN A 147 -1.65 -5.87 -4.38
C ASN A 147 -0.25 -5.48 -3.89
N GLU A 148 0.28 -4.41 -4.47
CA GLU A 148 1.53 -3.77 -4.11
C GLU A 148 1.24 -2.28 -3.93
N LEU A 149 1.23 -1.81 -2.69
CA LEU A 149 0.75 -0.47 -2.34
C LEU A 149 1.86 0.27 -1.60
N TYR A 150 2.23 1.43 -2.12
CA TYR A 150 3.23 2.34 -1.57
C TYR A 150 2.52 3.63 -1.19
N GLY A 151 2.61 4.06 0.07
CA GLY A 151 1.93 5.28 0.50
C GLY A 151 2.38 6.48 -0.30
N ASP A 152 3.69 6.69 -0.51
CA ASP A 152 4.18 7.77 -1.39
C ASP A 152 4.65 7.23 -2.75
N ALA A 153 5.70 6.39 -2.75
CA ALA A 153 6.45 6.11 -3.97
C ALA A 153 7.22 4.78 -4.02
N TRP A 154 7.64 4.35 -5.20
CA TRP A 154 8.56 3.20 -5.27
C TRP A 154 9.96 3.56 -4.73
N LEU A 155 10.50 4.70 -5.17
CA LEU A 155 11.80 5.20 -4.75
C LEU A 155 11.69 6.65 -4.26
N MET A 156 12.14 6.86 -3.03
CA MET A 156 12.37 8.19 -2.46
C MET A 156 13.87 8.40 -2.23
N THR A 157 14.42 9.48 -2.79
CA THR A 157 15.86 9.79 -2.70
C THR A 157 16.12 11.28 -2.53
N GLY A 158 17.39 11.64 -2.30
CA GLY A 158 17.77 13.01 -2.00
C GLY A 158 17.30 13.40 -0.60
N ARG A 159 16.45 14.42 -0.51
CA ARG A 159 15.79 14.93 0.71
C ARG A 159 14.26 14.86 0.58
N ALA A 160 13.75 13.98 -0.27
CA ALA A 160 12.32 13.72 -0.41
C ALA A 160 11.70 13.42 0.96
N THR A 161 10.49 13.93 1.19
CA THR A 161 9.75 13.70 2.44
C THR A 161 8.41 13.10 2.11
N GLY A 162 8.10 11.95 2.68
CA GLY A 162 6.83 11.26 2.54
C GLY A 162 5.74 11.89 3.41
N GLY A 163 4.51 11.53 3.14
CA GLY A 163 3.35 11.89 3.94
C GLY A 163 2.93 10.81 4.92
N ASN A 164 1.81 11.05 5.59
CA ASN A 164 1.26 10.10 6.56
C ASN A 164 0.03 9.43 5.94
N ASP A 165 0.19 8.17 5.58
CA ASP A 165 -0.70 7.47 4.69
C ASP A 165 -1.57 6.44 5.41
N LEU A 166 -2.72 6.17 4.81
CA LEU A 166 -3.57 5.05 5.15
C LEU A 166 -3.49 4.02 4.03
N VAL A 167 -2.73 2.95 4.28
CA VAL A 167 -2.52 1.89 3.31
C VAL A 167 -3.31 0.65 3.73
N THR A 168 -4.42 0.37 3.03
CA THR A 168 -5.29 -0.77 3.32
C THR A 168 -5.12 -1.87 2.27
N GLY A 169 -4.66 -3.03 2.72
CA GLY A 169 -4.60 -4.23 1.89
C GLY A 169 -5.97 -4.65 1.37
N GLY A 170 -5.97 -5.15 0.14
CA GLY A 170 -7.17 -5.72 -0.48
C GLY A 170 -7.40 -7.17 -0.08
N GLY A 171 -8.36 -7.81 -0.75
CA GLY A 171 -8.66 -9.23 -0.58
C GLY A 171 -10.10 -9.49 -0.16
N SER A 172 -10.80 -10.24 -0.99
CA SER A 172 -12.11 -10.86 -0.69
C SER A 172 -12.10 -12.37 -0.95
N TYR A 173 -11.09 -12.86 -1.68
CA TYR A 173 -10.89 -14.28 -1.98
C TYR A 173 -9.70 -14.85 -1.20
N PRO A 174 -9.83 -16.06 -0.63
CA PRO A 174 -8.71 -16.74 0.03
C PRO A 174 -7.49 -16.86 -0.89
N GLY A 175 -6.30 -16.62 -0.34
CA GLY A 175 -5.04 -16.66 -1.09
C GLY A 175 -4.70 -15.36 -1.81
N SER A 176 -5.42 -14.26 -1.52
CA SER A 176 -4.96 -12.93 -1.91
C SER A 176 -3.68 -12.56 -1.17
N THR A 177 -2.83 -11.75 -1.76
CA THR A 177 -1.55 -11.32 -1.18
C THR A 177 -1.42 -9.81 -1.29
N ASN A 178 -0.97 -9.17 -0.23
CA ASN A 178 -0.71 -7.73 -0.19
C ASN A 178 0.73 -7.48 0.25
N SER A 179 1.45 -6.64 -0.49
CA SER A 179 2.69 -6.00 -0.06
C SER A 179 2.37 -4.53 0.21
N LEU A 180 2.48 -4.11 1.46
CA LEU A 180 2.12 -2.77 1.92
C LEU A 180 3.37 -2.06 2.42
N TYR A 181 3.64 -0.88 1.90
CA TYR A 181 4.73 0.00 2.32
C TYR A 181 4.11 1.31 2.78
N GLY A 182 4.44 1.78 3.98
CA GLY A 182 3.94 3.06 4.48
C GLY A 182 4.43 4.19 3.62
N ASP A 183 5.74 4.29 3.36
CA ASP A 183 6.27 5.30 2.43
C ASP A 183 6.60 4.69 1.06
N ALA A 184 7.58 3.77 1.04
CA ALA A 184 8.25 3.43 -0.20
C ALA A 184 8.82 2.01 -0.33
N GLY A 185 9.14 1.60 -1.56
CA GLY A 185 9.93 0.38 -1.76
C GLY A 185 11.38 0.56 -1.32
N ILE A 186 11.93 1.74 -1.58
CA ILE A 186 13.30 2.13 -1.27
C ILE A 186 13.33 3.57 -0.74
N LEU A 187 13.82 3.73 0.49
CA LEU A 187 14.21 5.03 1.05
C LEU A 187 15.73 5.19 0.96
N ALA A 188 16.21 6.25 0.30
CA ALA A 188 17.63 6.46 0.06
C ALA A 188 18.10 7.89 0.35
N GLY A 189 19.42 8.05 0.56
CA GLY A 189 20.03 9.36 0.79
C GLY A 189 19.68 9.96 2.17
N GLU A 190 19.02 11.11 2.15
CA GLU A 190 18.48 11.85 3.31
C GLU A 190 16.94 11.94 3.26
N ALA A 191 16.29 10.99 2.58
CA ALA A 191 14.84 10.91 2.51
C ALA A 191 14.22 10.68 3.90
N ARG A 192 12.98 11.12 4.10
CA ARG A 192 12.25 10.97 5.35
C ARG A 192 10.89 10.34 5.09
N GLY A 193 10.59 9.28 5.82
CA GLY A 193 9.25 8.73 5.88
C GLY A 193 8.31 9.57 6.75
N GLY A 194 7.01 9.38 6.58
CA GLY A 194 5.94 9.88 7.43
C GLY A 194 5.53 8.88 8.49
N ASN A 195 4.29 8.90 8.95
CA ASN A 195 3.80 8.06 10.04
C ASN A 195 2.51 7.39 9.58
N ASP A 196 2.61 6.12 9.25
CA ASP A 196 1.62 5.48 8.42
C ASP A 196 0.72 4.56 9.22
N THR A 197 -0.46 4.31 8.66
CA THR A 197 -1.39 3.31 9.16
C THR A 197 -1.57 2.23 8.11
N LEU A 198 -1.00 1.07 8.36
CA LEU A 198 -1.08 -0.08 7.47
C LEU A 198 -2.14 -1.04 7.98
N VAL A 199 -3.19 -1.26 7.20
CA VAL A 199 -4.31 -2.14 7.54
C VAL A 199 -4.22 -3.42 6.72
N SER A 200 -4.07 -4.55 7.40
CA SER A 200 -4.01 -5.86 6.73
C SER A 200 -5.30 -6.17 5.96
N GLY A 201 -5.18 -6.72 4.76
CA GLY A 201 -6.31 -7.15 3.94
C GLY A 201 -7.03 -8.39 4.46
N THR A 202 -8.33 -8.47 4.24
CA THR A 202 -9.15 -9.63 4.65
C THR A 202 -8.96 -10.81 3.71
N ASN A 203 -8.98 -12.04 4.24
CA ASN A 203 -8.75 -13.28 3.49
C ASN A 203 -7.45 -13.26 2.66
N ALA A 204 -6.46 -12.50 3.11
CA ALA A 204 -5.21 -12.30 2.42
C ALA A 204 -4.01 -12.54 3.33
N ASP A 205 -2.91 -12.96 2.72
CA ASP A 205 -1.58 -12.85 3.30
C ASP A 205 -1.08 -11.41 3.10
N ASN A 206 -0.45 -10.84 4.13
CA ASN A 206 -0.01 -9.45 4.15
C ASN A 206 1.44 -9.38 4.59
N ASP A 207 2.27 -8.78 3.76
CA ASP A 207 3.63 -8.37 4.06
C ASP A 207 3.64 -6.85 4.19
N MET A 208 4.10 -6.34 5.33
CA MET A 208 3.97 -4.93 5.71
C MET A 208 5.32 -4.35 6.16
N TRP A 209 5.63 -3.19 5.61
CA TRP A 209 6.76 -2.34 5.96
C TRP A 209 6.22 -0.99 6.41
N GLY A 210 6.55 -0.58 7.63
CA GLY A 210 6.17 0.72 8.18
C GLY A 210 6.70 1.83 7.30
N ASP A 211 7.97 1.72 6.88
CA ASP A 211 8.62 2.71 6.03
C ASP A 211 8.87 2.16 4.63
N ALA A 212 9.82 1.21 4.54
CA ALA A 212 10.30 0.69 3.28
C ALA A 212 11.01 -0.65 3.39
N ALA A 213 10.97 -1.43 2.30
CA ALA A 213 11.72 -2.69 2.22
C ALA A 213 13.23 -2.51 2.22
N ILE A 214 13.72 -1.38 1.71
CA ILE A 214 15.16 -1.11 1.61
C ILE A 214 15.45 0.29 2.12
N ILE A 215 16.21 0.36 3.23
CA ILE A 215 16.81 1.60 3.72
C ILE A 215 18.25 1.70 3.19
N ALA A 216 18.48 2.66 2.30
CA ALA A 216 19.73 2.87 1.56
C ALA A 216 20.30 4.28 1.79
N GLY A 217 20.64 4.60 3.04
CA GLY A 217 21.34 5.83 3.39
C GLY A 217 21.47 6.02 4.90
N GLU A 218 22.56 6.62 5.36
CA GLU A 218 22.76 6.92 6.79
C GLU A 218 21.94 8.13 7.25
N GLY A 219 21.40 8.93 6.32
CA GLY A 219 20.59 10.12 6.59
C GLY A 219 19.08 9.88 6.56
N VAL A 220 18.64 8.65 6.28
CA VAL A 220 17.22 8.30 6.23
C VAL A 220 16.61 8.44 7.62
N THR A 221 15.40 9.00 7.68
CA THR A 221 14.58 9.03 8.91
C THR A 221 13.30 8.26 8.66
N THR A 222 12.99 7.32 9.54
CA THR A 222 11.77 6.51 9.54
C THR A 222 10.67 7.16 10.38
N GLY A 223 9.48 6.62 10.21
CA GLY A 223 8.20 6.99 10.76
C GLY A 223 7.87 6.46 12.13
N ARG A 224 6.58 6.54 12.45
CA ARG A 224 5.99 5.92 13.64
C ARG A 224 4.69 5.28 13.23
N ASP A 225 4.78 4.01 12.92
CA ASP A 225 3.74 3.38 12.13
C ASP A 225 2.79 2.58 13.00
N VAL A 226 1.59 2.39 12.47
CA VAL A 226 0.54 1.62 13.11
C VAL A 226 0.14 0.48 12.18
N PHE A 227 0.48 -0.74 12.58
CA PHE A 227 0.10 -1.97 11.89
C PHE A 227 -1.23 -2.48 12.45
N VAL A 228 -2.31 -2.30 11.72
CA VAL A 228 -3.66 -2.74 12.09
C VAL A 228 -3.91 -4.15 11.56
N ILE A 229 -3.97 -5.12 12.47
CA ILE A 229 -4.17 -6.53 12.09
C ILE A 229 -5.65 -6.88 12.17
N SER A 230 -6.22 -7.17 11.02
CA SER A 230 -7.60 -7.61 10.88
C SER A 230 -7.76 -9.02 11.45
N PRO A 231 -8.78 -9.29 12.29
CA PRO A 231 -9.07 -10.64 12.74
C PRO A 231 -9.47 -11.58 11.61
N PHE A 232 -9.77 -11.04 10.42
CA PHE A 232 -10.20 -11.75 9.22
C PHE A 232 -9.14 -11.83 8.12
N SER A 233 -7.89 -11.42 8.39
CA SER A 233 -6.74 -11.71 7.52
C SER A 233 -6.29 -13.19 7.66
N GLN A 234 -5.27 -13.58 6.88
CA GLN A 234 -4.64 -14.90 6.91
C GLN A 234 -3.27 -14.84 7.60
N ALA A 235 -2.16 -14.84 6.85
CA ALA A 235 -0.83 -14.63 7.42
C ALA A 235 -0.43 -13.15 7.35
N ASN A 236 0.11 -12.61 8.43
CA ASN A 236 0.59 -11.23 8.47
C ASN A 236 2.05 -11.22 8.89
N ARG A 237 2.89 -10.47 8.19
CA ARG A 237 4.31 -10.30 8.47
C ARG A 237 4.62 -8.82 8.50
N ILE A 238 5.18 -8.38 9.62
CA ILE A 238 5.76 -7.04 9.76
C ILE A 238 7.27 -7.21 9.64
N HIS A 239 7.89 -6.48 8.72
CA HIS A 239 9.27 -6.70 8.31
C HIS A 239 10.28 -5.77 9.00
N ASP A 240 9.87 -4.58 9.40
CA ASP A 240 10.76 -3.50 9.85
C ASP A 240 10.35 -2.85 11.18
N PHE A 241 9.47 -3.50 11.96
CA PHE A 241 8.91 -2.95 13.21
C PHE A 241 9.97 -2.35 14.15
N GLU A 242 9.82 -1.06 14.43
CA GLU A 242 10.71 -0.29 15.29
C GLU A 242 10.17 -0.20 16.73
N GLN A 243 10.64 -1.08 17.60
CA GLN A 243 10.19 -1.12 19.00
C GLN A 243 10.39 0.21 19.72
N GLY A 244 9.30 0.75 20.28
CA GLY A 244 9.29 2.04 20.98
C GLY A 244 8.94 3.22 20.07
N GLN A 245 8.88 3.02 18.76
CA GLN A 245 8.34 3.96 17.77
C GLN A 245 6.97 3.48 17.30
N ASP A 246 6.91 2.26 16.78
CA ASP A 246 5.73 1.69 16.12
C ASP A 246 4.76 1.02 17.07
N ARG A 247 3.56 0.76 16.57
CA ARG A 247 2.48 0.08 17.29
C ARG A 247 1.77 -0.95 16.43
N ILE A 248 1.36 -2.04 17.06
CA ILE A 248 0.50 -3.07 16.48
C ILE A 248 -0.89 -2.93 17.07
N ASP A 249 -1.86 -2.57 16.24
CA ASP A 249 -3.26 -2.46 16.64
C ASP A 249 -3.96 -3.82 16.55
N LEU A 250 -4.34 -4.35 17.72
CA LEU A 250 -5.12 -5.58 17.89
C LEU A 250 -6.51 -5.32 18.46
N THR A 251 -7.02 -4.09 18.42
CA THR A 251 -8.35 -3.71 18.91
C THR A 251 -9.46 -4.57 18.28
N GLY A 252 -9.29 -4.99 17.02
CA GLY A 252 -10.21 -5.90 16.34
C GLY A 252 -10.40 -7.27 17.02
N TYR A 253 -9.44 -7.71 17.83
CA TYR A 253 -9.48 -9.03 18.51
C TYR A 253 -10.20 -9.00 19.87
N ALA A 254 -10.73 -7.86 20.31
CA ALA A 254 -11.46 -7.77 21.58
C ALA A 254 -12.68 -8.72 21.66
N SER A 255 -13.31 -9.00 20.51
CA SER A 255 -14.41 -9.96 20.37
C SER A 255 -13.96 -11.43 20.47
N GLN A 256 -12.68 -11.70 20.24
CA GLN A 256 -12.04 -13.02 20.37
C GLN A 256 -11.36 -13.19 21.73
N GLY A 257 -11.52 -12.23 22.65
CA GLY A 257 -11.00 -12.29 24.01
C GLY A 257 -9.58 -11.78 24.18
N ILE A 258 -9.00 -11.10 23.19
CA ILE A 258 -7.70 -10.42 23.33
C ILE A 258 -7.97 -8.95 23.65
N ARG A 259 -7.92 -8.59 24.94
CA ARG A 259 -8.22 -7.22 25.44
C ARG A 259 -7.03 -6.57 26.14
N GLY A 260 -5.92 -7.28 26.22
CA GLY A 260 -4.68 -6.76 26.79
C GLY A 260 -3.53 -7.73 26.61
N PHE A 261 -2.33 -7.26 26.98
CA PHE A 261 -1.11 -8.05 26.83
C PHE A 261 -1.14 -9.35 27.63
N ALA A 262 -1.85 -9.40 28.77
CA ALA A 262 -1.99 -10.63 29.55
C ALA A 262 -2.72 -11.75 28.78
N ASP A 263 -3.67 -11.40 27.90
CA ASP A 263 -4.38 -12.36 27.04
C ASP A 263 -3.52 -12.79 25.85
N LEU A 264 -2.68 -11.87 25.36
CA LEU A 264 -1.82 -12.09 24.20
C LEU A 264 -0.55 -12.88 24.56
N GLN A 265 0.10 -12.57 25.68
CA GLN A 265 1.41 -13.07 26.06
C GLN A 265 1.56 -14.60 25.98
N PRO A 266 0.58 -15.43 26.43
CA PRO A 266 0.67 -16.88 26.31
C PRO A 266 0.65 -17.41 24.86
N LYS A 267 0.26 -16.58 23.90
CA LYS A 267 0.18 -16.91 22.46
C LYS A 267 1.46 -16.56 21.70
N ILE A 268 2.34 -15.74 22.29
CA ILE A 268 3.59 -15.31 21.66
C ILE A 268 4.60 -16.45 21.73
N GLN A 269 5.10 -16.85 20.58
CA GLN A 269 6.16 -17.84 20.41
C GLN A 269 7.38 -17.16 19.80
N VAL A 270 8.52 -17.24 20.47
CA VAL A 270 9.78 -16.77 19.89
C VAL A 270 10.29 -17.83 18.92
N THR A 271 10.58 -17.43 17.70
CA THR A 271 11.14 -18.26 16.63
C THR A 271 12.54 -17.76 16.27
N GLU A 272 13.23 -18.48 15.37
CA GLU A 272 14.51 -18.00 14.82
C GLU A 272 14.36 -16.71 14.01
N SER A 273 13.17 -16.44 13.48
CA SER A 273 12.87 -15.29 12.60
C SER A 273 12.23 -14.11 13.33
N GLY A 274 12.03 -14.17 14.65
CA GLY A 274 11.38 -13.12 15.43
C GLY A 274 10.29 -13.65 16.36
N SER A 275 9.15 -12.97 16.40
CA SER A 275 8.01 -13.32 17.25
C SER A 275 6.81 -13.75 16.42
N PHE A 276 6.23 -14.90 16.75
CA PHE A 276 5.07 -15.48 16.08
C PHE A 276 3.87 -15.55 17.02
N ILE A 277 2.69 -15.16 16.53
CA ILE A 277 1.43 -15.18 17.28
C ILE A 277 0.38 -15.91 16.45
N LEU A 278 -0.26 -16.91 17.06
CA LEU A 278 -1.38 -17.64 16.48
C LEU A 278 -2.71 -17.21 17.11
N PHE A 279 -3.60 -16.70 16.27
CA PHE A 279 -5.00 -16.45 16.60
C PHE A 279 -5.86 -17.54 15.99
N SER A 280 -6.81 -18.06 16.76
CA SER A 280 -7.74 -19.10 16.30
C SER A 280 -9.16 -18.65 16.61
N ARG A 281 -10.04 -18.71 15.61
CA ARG A 281 -11.48 -18.47 15.77
C ARG A 281 -12.27 -19.66 15.22
N THR A 282 -13.44 -19.90 15.80
CA THR A 282 -14.39 -20.89 15.26
C THR A 282 -15.45 -20.14 14.47
N GLU A 283 -15.63 -20.49 13.20
CA GLU A 283 -16.68 -19.90 12.38
C GLU A 283 -18.04 -20.57 12.62
N SER A 284 -19.10 -19.77 12.51
CA SER A 284 -20.47 -20.25 12.66
C SER A 284 -20.91 -21.08 11.46
N GLY A 285 -21.47 -22.26 11.70
CA GLY A 285 -22.05 -23.13 10.66
C GLY A 285 -21.64 -24.59 10.84
N PRO A 286 -22.33 -25.57 10.24
CA PRO A 286 -21.89 -26.96 10.19
C PRO A 286 -21.18 -27.29 8.86
N PRO A 287 -19.94 -27.85 8.88
CA PRO A 287 -19.06 -27.97 10.05
C PRO A 287 -18.63 -26.58 10.55
N SER A 288 -18.27 -26.47 11.83
CA SER A 288 -17.79 -25.21 12.44
C SER A 288 -16.26 -25.20 12.37
N PRO A 289 -15.66 -24.76 11.24
CA PRO A 289 -14.23 -24.86 11.07
C PRO A 289 -13.52 -23.95 12.07
N VAL A 290 -12.33 -24.39 12.50
CA VAL A 290 -11.36 -23.51 13.13
C VAL A 290 -10.59 -22.82 12.01
N VAL A 291 -10.60 -21.49 12.04
CA VAL A 291 -9.81 -20.65 11.13
C VAL A 291 -8.68 -20.04 11.92
N GLU A 292 -7.48 -20.13 11.36
CA GLU A 292 -6.25 -19.59 11.92
C GLU A 292 -5.86 -18.30 11.21
N ASN A 293 -5.35 -17.36 12.01
CA ASN A 293 -4.77 -16.11 11.55
C ASN A 293 -3.45 -15.94 12.30
N THR A 294 -2.39 -15.56 11.59
CA THR A 294 -1.04 -15.48 12.15
C THR A 294 -0.45 -14.09 12.03
N LEU A 295 0.31 -13.69 13.03
CA LEU A 295 1.14 -12.49 12.99
C LEU A 295 2.58 -12.90 13.27
N THR A 296 3.48 -12.52 12.37
CA THR A 296 4.93 -12.62 12.57
C THR A 296 5.52 -11.22 12.60
N VAL A 297 6.19 -10.86 13.69
CA VAL A 297 7.03 -9.66 13.76
C VAL A 297 8.45 -10.13 13.55
N LEU A 298 9.03 -9.79 12.41
CA LEU A 298 10.34 -10.27 12.01
C LEU A 298 11.45 -9.59 12.81
N ASP A 299 12.54 -10.32 13.05
CA ASP A 299 13.77 -9.87 13.71
C ASP A 299 13.61 -9.26 15.12
N LEU A 300 12.41 -9.32 15.70
CA LEU A 300 12.11 -8.90 17.06
C LEU A 300 11.65 -10.10 17.90
N SER A 301 12.51 -10.56 18.80
CA SER A 301 12.25 -11.72 19.67
C SER A 301 11.56 -11.39 21.00
N THR A 302 11.42 -10.10 21.34
CA THR A 302 10.85 -9.66 22.61
C THR A 302 9.81 -8.58 22.37
N LEU A 303 8.54 -8.97 22.39
CA LEU A 303 7.39 -8.07 22.35
C LEU A 303 6.93 -7.72 23.76
N THR A 304 6.51 -6.48 23.98
CA THR A 304 6.06 -5.94 25.25
C THR A 304 4.65 -5.36 25.14
N ALA A 305 4.00 -5.10 26.27
CA ALA A 305 2.70 -4.42 26.29
C ALA A 305 2.70 -3.04 25.63
N ALA A 306 3.86 -2.37 25.57
CA ALA A 306 4.00 -1.06 24.95
C ALA A 306 3.99 -1.12 23.42
N ASP A 307 4.11 -2.30 22.82
CA ASP A 307 4.15 -2.45 21.35
C ASP A 307 2.74 -2.56 20.75
N PHE A 308 1.71 -2.67 21.60
CA PHE A 308 0.35 -2.97 21.15
C PHE A 308 -0.66 -1.90 21.53
N LEU A 309 -1.75 -1.87 20.76
CA LEU A 309 -3.01 -1.23 21.09
C LEU A 309 -4.09 -2.33 21.23
N PHE A 310 -4.94 -2.21 22.26
CA PHE A 310 -6.01 -3.16 22.56
C PHE A 310 -7.33 -2.42 22.77
N GLY A 311 -8.46 -3.10 22.51
CA GLY A 311 -9.82 -2.58 22.63
C GLY A 311 -10.62 -3.15 23.81
#